data_AF-A0A9W8UQD3-F1
#
_entry.id   AF-A0A9W8UQD3-F1
#
_cell.length_a   1.000
_cell.length_b   1.000
_cell.length_c   1.000
_cell.angle_alpha   90.00
_cell.angle_beta   90.00
_cell.angle_gamma   90.00
#
_symmetry.space_group_name_H-M   'P 1'
#
loop_
_entity.id
_entity.type
_entity.pdbx_description
1 polymer ?
#
loop_
_entity_poly.entity_id
_entity_poly.type
_entity_poly.pdbx_seq_one_letter_code
_entity_poly.pdbx_strand_id
1 'polypeptide(L)'
;MMAGATRSALLQRRPGKRPFILSRSAFAGAGNKMLHWFEDNYSTWEDYRFSIAELLTFTTMHNMPIVGSDICGFGSDAQEKMCAQ
;
A
#
# COMPACT_ATOMS: atom_id res chain seq x y z
N MET A 1 -13.30 -4.21 -8.43
CA MET A 1 -13.59 -5.52 -9.06
C MET A 1 -12.35 -6.43 -9.15
N MET A 2 -11.21 -5.94 -9.64
CA MET A 2 -9.99 -6.76 -9.84
C MET A 2 -9.46 -7.47 -8.58
N ALA A 3 -9.37 -6.77 -7.44
CA ALA A 3 -8.91 -7.37 -6.18
C ALA A 3 -9.79 -8.56 -5.74
N GLY A 4 -11.09 -8.51 -6.02
CA GLY A 4 -12.02 -9.61 -5.74
C GLY A 4 -11.74 -10.84 -6.61
N ALA A 5 -11.59 -10.64 -7.92
CA ALA A 5 -11.26 -11.71 -8.86
C ALA A 5 -9.91 -12.36 -8.51
N THR A 6 -8.90 -11.53 -8.20
CA THR A 6 -7.56 -12.00 -7.80
C THR A 6 -7.62 -12.84 -6.52
N ARG A 7 -8.43 -12.42 -5.53
CA ARG A 7 -8.62 -13.19 -4.28
C ARG A 7 -9.23 -14.55 -4.54
N SER A 8 -10.27 -14.63 -5.37
CA SER A 8 -10.88 -15.91 -5.74
C SER A 8 -9.89 -16.83 -6.46
N ALA A 9 -9.12 -16.30 -7.41
CA ALA A 9 -8.11 -17.06 -8.13
C ALA A 9 -7.00 -17.60 -7.19
N LEU A 10 -6.52 -16.78 -6.25
CA LEU A 10 -5.49 -17.22 -5.30
C LEU A 10 -5.99 -18.27 -4.30
N LEU A 11 -7.26 -18.18 -3.88
CA LEU A 11 -7.88 -19.21 -3.03
C LEU A 11 -8.06 -20.53 -3.77
N GLN A 12 -8.40 -20.50 -5.06
CA GLN A 12 -8.45 -21.70 -5.90
C GLN A 12 -7.06 -22.31 -6.08
N ARG A 13 -6.04 -21.48 -6.32
CA ARG A 13 -4.66 -21.92 -6.52
C ARG A 13 -4.01 -22.48 -5.25
N ARG A 14 -4.31 -21.90 -4.09
CA ARG A 14 -3.76 -22.29 -2.77
C ARG A 14 -4.85 -22.30 -1.70
N PRO A 15 -5.70 -23.35 -1.66
CA PRO A 15 -6.77 -23.45 -0.67
C PRO A 15 -6.27 -23.37 0.77
N GLY A 16 -7.05 -22.74 1.65
CA GLY A 16 -6.73 -22.60 3.08
C GLY A 16 -5.59 -21.63 3.43
N LYS A 17 -4.94 -21.01 2.44
CA LYS A 17 -3.92 -19.97 2.66
C LYS A 17 -4.50 -18.58 2.46
N ARG A 18 -4.15 -17.63 3.34
CA ARG A 18 -4.53 -16.22 3.19
C ARG A 18 -3.81 -15.63 1.97
N PRO A 19 -4.53 -15.09 0.97
CA PRO A 19 -3.90 -14.42 -0.17
C PRO A 19 -3.19 -13.13 0.23
N PHE A 20 -2.03 -12.88 -0.36
CA PHE A 20 -1.37 -11.57 -0.35
C PHE A 20 -1.71 -10.87 -1.67
N ILE A 21 -2.37 -9.72 -1.60
CA ILE A 21 -2.86 -8.98 -2.77
C ILE A 21 -2.55 -7.51 -2.55
N LEU A 22 -1.44 -7.06 -3.11
CA LEU A 22 -1.10 -5.64 -3.12
C LEU A 22 -1.74 -5.00 -4.36
N SER A 23 -2.56 -3.96 -4.17
CA SER A 23 -3.26 -3.29 -5.28
C SER A 23 -3.12 -1.79 -5.18
N ARG A 24 -2.88 -1.21 -6.36
CA ARG A 24 -2.70 0.22 -6.57
C ARG A 24 -4.01 0.98 -6.38
N SER A 25 -5.02 0.69 -7.20
CA SER A 25 -6.33 1.32 -7.05
C SER A 25 -7.16 0.68 -5.93
N ALA A 26 -7.91 1.52 -5.23
CA ALA A 26 -8.83 1.14 -4.17
C ALA A 26 -10.22 1.76 -4.38
N PHE A 27 -11.23 1.14 -3.75
CA PHE A 27 -12.56 1.72 -3.58
C PHE A 27 -13.04 1.38 -2.17
N ALA A 28 -14.13 2.01 -1.71
CA ALA A 28 -14.71 1.75 -0.39
C ALA A 28 -14.89 0.24 -0.15
N GLY A 29 -14.37 -0.24 1.00
CA GLY A 29 -14.41 -1.64 1.40
C GLY A 29 -13.33 -2.54 0.77
N ALA A 30 -12.38 -2.00 0.01
CA ALA A 30 -11.30 -2.81 -0.57
C ALA A 30 -10.36 -3.45 0.48
N GLY A 31 -10.22 -2.86 1.67
CA GLY A 31 -9.39 -3.37 2.76
C GLY A 31 -9.73 -4.80 3.24
N ASN A 32 -10.91 -5.34 2.90
CA ASN A 32 -11.27 -6.72 3.21
C ASN A 32 -10.65 -7.77 2.25
N LYS A 33 -10.06 -7.33 1.13
CA LYS A 33 -9.56 -8.19 0.06
C LYS A 33 -8.09 -7.95 -0.27
N MET A 34 -7.58 -6.74 -0.04
CA MET A 34 -6.27 -6.33 -0.54
C MET A 34 -5.58 -5.34 0.41
N LEU A 35 -4.27 -5.23 0.25
CA LEU A 35 -3.40 -4.24 0.87
C LEU A 35 -3.10 -3.15 -0.17
N HIS A 36 -2.87 -1.92 0.25
CA HIS A 36 -2.63 -0.79 -0.65
C HIS A 36 -1.28 -0.13 -0.35
N TRP A 37 -0.62 0.42 -1.36
CA TRP A 37 0.57 1.25 -1.16
C TRP A 37 0.37 2.59 -1.85
N PHE A 38 1.00 3.65 -1.33
CA PHE A 38 0.78 5.04 -1.74
C PHE A 38 1.52 5.44 -3.02
N GLU A 39 1.90 4.45 -3.82
CA GLU A 39 2.45 4.61 -5.17
C GLU A 39 3.77 5.41 -5.21
N ASP A 40 4.06 5.89 -6.42
CA ASP A 40 5.34 6.38 -6.94
C ASP A 40 5.77 7.72 -6.29
N ASN A 41 6.03 7.68 -4.98
CA ASN A 41 6.58 8.81 -4.24
C ASN A 41 8.03 9.09 -4.66
N TYR A 42 8.49 10.31 -4.42
CA TYR A 42 9.86 10.71 -4.68
C TYR A 42 10.71 10.68 -3.41
N SER A 43 12.02 10.57 -3.63
CA SER A 43 13.05 10.64 -2.60
C SER A 43 13.21 12.07 -2.03
N THR A 44 12.14 12.63 -1.48
CA THR A 44 12.09 13.97 -0.89
C THR A 44 11.55 13.93 0.54
N TRP A 45 11.96 14.89 1.37
CA TRP A 45 11.42 15.06 2.72
C TRP A 45 9.94 15.48 2.74
N GLU A 46 9.45 16.03 1.63
CA GLU A 46 8.05 16.42 1.48
C GLU A 46 7.16 15.17 1.35
N ASP A 47 7.48 14.29 0.40
CA ASP A 47 6.81 13.00 0.20
C ASP A 47 6.89 12.12 1.45
N TYR A 48 8.04 12.09 2.13
CA TYR A 48 8.19 11.40 3.42
C TYR A 48 7.14 11.90 4.43
N ARG A 49 6.97 13.22 4.56
CA ARG A 49 5.99 13.79 5.50
C ARG A 49 4.56 13.52 5.07
N PHE A 50 4.25 13.58 3.77
CA PHE A 50 2.92 13.26 3.26
C PHE A 50 2.53 11.81 3.54
N SER A 51 3.48 10.87 3.46
CA SER A 51 3.23 9.45 3.75
C SER A 51 2.58 9.21 5.12
N ILE A 52 2.91 10.05 6.12
CA ILE A 52 2.36 9.95 7.48
C ILE A 52 0.86 10.28 7.47
N ALA A 53 0.47 11.35 6.79
CA ALA A 53 -0.92 11.77 6.68
C ALA A 53 -1.75 10.76 5.86
N GLU A 54 -1.18 10.22 4.79
CA GLU A 54 -1.82 9.18 3.97
C GLU A 54 -2.03 7.89 4.79
N LEU A 55 -1.02 7.46 5.54
CA LEU A 55 -1.10 6.30 6.42
C LEU A 55 -2.23 6.45 7.44
N LEU A 56 -2.31 7.59 8.11
CA LEU A 56 -3.37 7.86 9.07
C LEU A 56 -4.75 7.90 8.39
N THR A 57 -4.86 8.53 7.22
CA THR A 57 -6.13 8.64 6.49
C THR A 57 -6.65 7.26 6.06
N PHE A 58 -5.79 6.41 5.47
CA PHE A 58 -6.21 5.08 5.03
C PHE A 58 -6.54 4.14 6.18
N THR A 59 -5.77 4.19 7.27
CA THR A 59 -6.01 3.35 8.44
C THR A 59 -7.27 3.77 9.20
N THR A 60 -7.45 5.06 9.47
CA THR A 60 -8.53 5.55 10.35
C THR A 60 -9.83 5.85 9.61
N MET A 61 -9.77 6.42 8.40
CA MET A 61 -10.96 6.88 7.67
C MET A 61 -11.42 5.86 6.63
N HIS A 62 -10.48 5.15 5.98
CA HIS A 62 -10.81 4.19 4.91
C HIS A 62 -10.85 2.73 5.37
N ASN A 63 -10.54 2.47 6.65
CA ASN A 63 -10.51 1.12 7.24
C ASN A 63 -9.63 0.14 6.44
N MET A 64 -8.47 0.62 6.01
CA MET A 64 -7.43 -0.14 5.32
C MET A 64 -6.17 -0.18 6.19
N PRO A 65 -6.05 -1.18 7.09
CA PRO A 65 -5.03 -1.16 8.13
C PRO A 65 -3.63 -1.55 7.64
N ILE A 66 -3.51 -2.16 6.46
CA ILE A 66 -2.21 -2.55 5.91
C ILE A 66 -1.94 -1.72 4.66
N VAL A 67 -1.23 -0.63 4.90
CA VAL A 67 -0.86 0.39 3.91
C VAL A 67 0.53 0.95 4.19
N GLY A 68 1.15 1.58 3.20
CA GLY A 68 2.44 2.26 3.34
C GLY A 68 2.94 2.89 2.03
N SER A 69 3.97 3.71 2.10
CA SER A 69 4.69 4.23 0.93
C SER A 69 5.93 3.41 0.62
N ASP A 70 6.50 3.62 -0.56
CA ASP A 70 7.82 3.07 -0.89
C ASP A 70 8.89 3.77 -0.05
N ILE A 71 9.53 2.99 0.82
CA ILE A 71 10.56 3.45 1.76
C ILE A 71 11.75 3.96 0.95
N CYS A 72 12.32 5.08 1.39
CA CYS A 72 13.36 5.84 0.69
C CYS A 72 12.92 6.54 -0.60
N GLY A 73 11.67 6.38 -1.05
CA GLY A 73 11.17 6.96 -2.29
C GLY A 73 11.32 6.01 -3.48
N PHE A 74 10.30 5.94 -4.33
CA PHE A 74 10.34 5.21 -5.60
C PHE A 74 11.13 5.96 -6.69
N GLY A 75 10.91 7.26 -6.81
CA GLY A 75 11.58 8.14 -7.78
C GLY A 75 12.72 8.96 -7.17
N SER A 76 13.61 9.46 -8.02
CA SER A 76 14.81 10.25 -7.65
C SER A 76 15.84 9.49 -6.80
N ASP A 77 17.04 10.06 -6.64
CA ASP A 77 18.10 9.46 -5.85
C ASP A 77 17.90 9.73 -4.35
N ALA A 78 17.74 8.66 -3.57
CA ALA A 78 17.65 8.74 -2.11
C ALA A 78 18.97 9.17 -1.47
N GLN A 79 18.90 10.15 -0.58
CA GLN A 79 20.03 10.49 0.29
C GLN A 79 20.12 9.50 1.45
N GLU A 80 21.34 9.13 1.85
CA GLU A 80 21.59 8.19 2.96
C GLU A 80 20.79 8.54 4.21
N LYS A 81 20.85 9.81 4.63
CA LYS A 81 20.13 10.30 5.81
C LYS A 81 18.61 10.14 5.70
N MET A 82 18.04 10.18 4.50
CA MET A 82 16.61 10.00 4.30
C MET A 82 16.21 8.52 4.37
N CYS A 83 17.05 7.65 3.81
CA CYS A 83 16.79 6.22 3.73
C CYS A 83 17.12 5.45 5.02
N ALA A 84 17.95 6.05 5.89
CA ALA A 84 18.30 5.50 7.20
C ALA A 84 17.29 5.84 8.32
N GLN A 85 16.26 6.65 8.03
CA GLN A 85 15.23 7.06 9.00
C GLN A 85 14.08 6.08 9.10
#